data_AF-A0A7S2YPM7-F1
#
_entry.id   AF-A0A7S2YPM7-F1
#
_cell.length_a   1.000
_cell.length_b   1.000
_cell.length_c   1.000
_cell.angle_alpha   90.00
_cell.angle_beta   90.00
_cell.angle_gamma   90.00
#
_symmetry.space_group_name_H-M   'P 1'
#
loop_
_entity.id
_entity.type
_entity.pdbx_description
1 polymer ?
#
loop_
_entity_poly.entity_id
_entity_poly.type
_entity_poly.pdbx_seq_one_letter_code
_entity_poly.pdbx_strand_id
1 'polypeptide(L)'
;MTDRRRGGLLRYTLHNPTPESMNHFINSFWQEELAPDAKTPSSSFSSSSSTYSTNKYGVRAIQGGSHHGGINSLSKLVRENRKRQQHMVVLFISPTCGHCKRLLSMMNQVSQILRQAPGWDNVGLYTLNVASQDTTASTREDVSFTVRWVPELAYISPQRTAADAVQYYGEPQTNKLAGDLNHYASLLEWLLRVLDLQDSEFVDLYQSLQEFRKNQGSNPR
;
A
#
# COMPACT_ATOMS: atom_id res chain seq x y z
N MET A 1 3.76 20.42 -18.32
CA MET A 1 5.24 20.53 -18.34
C MET A 1 5.82 20.02 -17.02
N THR A 2 7.06 19.53 -17.00
CA THR A 2 7.72 19.05 -15.76
C THR A 2 9.06 19.74 -15.54
N ASP A 3 9.31 20.27 -14.35
CA ASP A 3 10.59 20.88 -13.97
C ASP A 3 11.30 20.03 -12.90
N ARG A 4 12.63 19.87 -13.04
CA ARG A 4 13.51 19.17 -12.09
C ARG A 4 14.60 20.06 -11.49
N ARG A 5 14.71 21.33 -11.90
CA ARG A 5 15.79 22.25 -11.49
C ARG A 5 15.76 22.58 -9.99
N ARG A 6 14.60 22.47 -9.33
CA ARG A 6 14.38 22.85 -7.93
C ARG A 6 14.38 21.67 -6.92
N GLY A 7 15.10 20.59 -7.21
CA GLY A 7 15.27 19.49 -6.24
C GLY A 7 14.02 18.64 -6.00
N GLY A 8 13.24 18.39 -7.04
CA GLY A 8 12.01 17.58 -7.02
C GLY A 8 11.34 17.55 -8.40
N LEU A 9 10.31 16.72 -8.59
CA LEU A 9 9.52 16.72 -9.83
C LEU A 9 8.32 17.65 -9.68
N LEU A 10 8.41 18.86 -10.22
CA LEU A 10 7.30 19.80 -10.29
C LEU A 10 6.48 19.54 -11.56
N ARG A 11 5.16 19.60 -11.46
CA ARG A 11 4.22 19.46 -12.60
C ARG A 11 3.43 20.75 -12.76
N TYR A 12 3.19 21.11 -14.01
CA TYR A 12 2.42 22.28 -14.40
C TYR A 12 1.43 21.85 -15.48
N THR A 13 0.15 22.09 -15.26
CA THR A 13 -0.91 21.70 -16.19
C THR A 13 -1.52 22.94 -16.86
N LEU A 14 -1.56 22.94 -18.19
CA LEU A 14 -2.33 23.91 -18.96
C LEU A 14 -3.73 23.35 -19.20
N HIS A 15 -4.74 24.04 -18.68
CA HIS A 15 -6.14 23.70 -18.95
C HIS A 15 -6.59 24.42 -20.22
N ASN A 16 -7.27 23.68 -21.12
CA ASN A 16 -7.81 24.20 -22.39
C ASN A 16 -6.76 24.85 -23.32
N PRO A 17 -5.94 24.05 -24.01
CA PRO A 17 -4.88 24.57 -24.86
C PRO A 17 -5.45 25.25 -26.13
N THR A 18 -5.18 26.56 -26.26
CA THR A 18 -5.30 27.34 -27.50
C THR A 18 -3.92 27.87 -27.87
N PRO A 19 -3.68 28.32 -29.11
CA PRO A 19 -2.39 28.89 -29.51
C PRO A 19 -1.94 30.04 -28.59
N GLU A 20 -2.86 30.90 -28.18
CA GLU A 20 -2.61 32.03 -27.29
C GLU A 20 -2.32 31.57 -25.86
N SER A 21 -3.12 30.62 -25.33
CA SER A 21 -2.93 30.12 -23.97
C SER A 21 -1.64 29.31 -23.83
N MET A 22 -1.22 28.63 -24.90
CA MET A 22 0.03 27.88 -24.94
C MET A 22 1.26 28.81 -24.95
N ASN A 23 1.23 29.89 -25.73
CA ASN A 23 2.30 30.90 -25.72
C ASN A 23 2.43 31.59 -24.35
N HIS A 24 1.31 31.98 -23.75
CA HIS A 24 1.29 32.54 -22.41
C HIS A 24 1.85 31.54 -21.38
N PHE A 25 1.41 30.29 -21.44
CA PHE A 25 1.86 29.23 -20.53
C PHE A 25 3.38 28.98 -20.63
N ILE A 26 3.93 28.93 -21.83
CA ILE A 26 5.38 28.75 -22.04
C ILE A 26 6.17 29.95 -21.48
N ASN A 27 5.72 31.18 -21.76
CA ASN A 27 6.39 32.38 -21.26
C ASN A 27 6.37 32.46 -19.74
N SER A 28 5.19 32.26 -19.11
CA SER A 28 5.05 32.25 -17.66
C SER A 28 5.82 31.08 -17.01
N PHE A 29 5.96 29.94 -17.69
CA PHE A 29 6.81 28.84 -17.19
C PHE A 29 8.29 29.26 -17.13
N TRP A 30 8.81 29.88 -18.18
CA TRP A 30 10.22 30.30 -18.25
C TRP A 30 10.53 31.49 -17.35
N GLN A 31 9.55 32.35 -17.09
CA GLN A 31 9.63 33.47 -16.15
C GLN A 31 9.38 33.07 -14.68
N GLU A 32 9.17 31.78 -14.42
CA GLU A 32 8.92 31.23 -13.08
C GLU A 32 7.66 31.78 -12.38
N GLU A 33 6.69 32.28 -13.15
CA GLU A 33 5.43 32.85 -12.65
C GLU A 33 4.36 31.79 -12.38
N LEU A 34 4.51 30.59 -12.93
CA LEU A 34 3.57 29.50 -12.72
C LEU A 34 3.76 28.83 -11.34
N ALA A 35 2.65 28.61 -10.65
CA ALA A 35 2.62 27.74 -9.48
C ALA A 35 2.56 26.26 -9.92
N PRO A 36 3.35 25.36 -9.30
CA PRO A 36 3.26 23.94 -9.58
C PRO A 36 1.91 23.38 -9.08
N ASP A 37 1.43 22.34 -9.76
CA ASP A 37 0.22 21.63 -9.37
C ASP A 37 0.38 21.09 -7.94
N ALA A 38 -0.40 21.65 -7.00
CA ALA A 38 -0.54 21.06 -5.68
C ALA A 38 -1.30 19.75 -5.83
N LYS A 39 -0.75 18.66 -5.28
CA LYS A 39 -1.41 17.36 -5.26
C LYS A 39 -2.56 17.41 -4.26
N THR A 40 -3.64 18.09 -4.58
CA THR A 40 -4.89 17.97 -3.82
C THR A 40 -5.45 16.59 -4.08
N PRO A 41 -5.70 15.78 -3.03
CA PRO A 41 -6.41 14.54 -3.21
C PRO A 41 -7.81 14.87 -3.72
N SER A 42 -8.08 14.54 -4.98
CA SER A 42 -9.42 14.55 -5.57
C SER A 42 -10.21 13.39 -4.95
N SER A 43 -10.67 13.58 -3.73
CA SER A 43 -11.75 12.80 -3.15
C SER A 43 -12.71 13.78 -2.52
N SER A 44 -13.85 13.97 -3.18
CA SER A 44 -15.08 14.46 -2.58
C SER A 44 -15.23 13.83 -1.21
N PHE A 45 -15.06 14.65 -0.17
CA PHE A 45 -15.22 14.26 1.22
C PHE A 45 -16.71 14.02 1.47
N SER A 46 -17.18 12.80 1.24
CA SER A 46 -18.35 12.31 1.95
C SER A 46 -17.91 12.02 3.38
N SER A 47 -18.50 12.72 4.34
CA SER A 47 -18.37 12.53 5.79
C SER A 47 -18.93 11.17 6.22
N SER A 48 -18.32 10.09 5.75
CA SER A 48 -18.47 8.75 6.33
C SER A 48 -17.26 8.46 7.20
N SER A 49 -17.52 8.08 8.45
CA SER A 49 -16.58 7.78 9.53
C SER A 49 -15.74 6.51 9.28
N SER A 50 -15.16 6.35 8.09
CA SER A 50 -14.37 5.18 7.72
C SER A 50 -12.88 5.43 7.96
N THR A 51 -12.26 4.64 8.85
CA THR A 51 -10.83 4.70 9.18
C THR A 51 -9.91 4.35 7.99
N TYR A 52 -10.46 3.83 6.90
CA TYR A 52 -9.75 3.54 5.65
C TYR A 52 -10.66 3.75 4.43
N SER A 53 -10.07 3.96 3.25
CA SER A 53 -10.75 3.83 1.95
C SER A 53 -10.34 2.52 1.26
N THR A 54 -11.20 1.94 0.43
CA THR A 54 -10.91 0.67 -0.27
C THR A 54 -10.78 0.93 -1.77
N ASN A 55 -9.74 0.40 -2.40
CA ASN A 55 -9.59 0.47 -3.86
C ASN A 55 -10.44 -0.60 -4.57
N LYS A 56 -10.55 -0.53 -5.90
CA LYS A 56 -11.34 -1.49 -6.70
C LYS A 56 -10.89 -2.97 -6.55
N TYR A 57 -9.69 -3.20 -6.05
CA TYR A 57 -9.13 -4.54 -5.83
C TYR A 57 -9.35 -5.05 -4.40
N GLY A 58 -9.91 -4.25 -3.49
CA GLY A 58 -10.17 -4.63 -2.10
C GLY A 58 -9.06 -4.23 -1.11
N VAL A 59 -7.99 -3.59 -1.56
CA VAL A 59 -6.91 -3.11 -0.68
C VAL A 59 -7.34 -1.82 0.02
N ARG A 60 -7.13 -1.76 1.34
CA ARG A 60 -7.65 -0.71 2.23
C ARG A 60 -6.57 0.30 2.61
N ALA A 61 -6.68 1.54 2.12
CA ALA A 61 -5.79 2.63 2.49
C ALA A 61 -6.22 3.30 3.80
N ILE A 62 -5.40 3.16 4.84
CA ILE A 62 -5.64 3.76 6.16
C ILE A 62 -5.54 5.29 6.04
N GLN A 63 -6.57 5.99 6.49
CA GLN A 63 -6.65 7.45 6.38
C GLN A 63 -6.09 8.13 7.63
N GLY A 64 -5.34 9.22 7.45
CA GLY A 64 -4.82 10.06 8.52
C GLY A 64 -3.86 11.10 7.97
N GLY A 65 -4.34 12.34 7.77
CA GLY A 65 -3.66 13.43 7.05
C GLY A 65 -2.41 14.04 7.70
N SER A 66 -1.77 13.34 8.62
CA SER A 66 -0.50 13.73 9.25
C SER A 66 0.18 12.49 9.85
N HIS A 67 1.50 12.54 10.05
CA HIS A 67 2.33 11.46 10.59
C HIS A 67 1.68 10.77 11.80
N HIS A 68 1.13 11.55 12.75
CA HIS A 68 0.41 11.02 13.92
C HIS A 68 -1.03 10.55 13.65
N GLY A 69 -1.70 11.10 12.64
CA GLY A 69 -3.08 10.73 12.31
C GLY A 69 -3.18 9.31 11.75
N GLY A 70 -2.23 8.91 10.89
CA GLY A 70 -2.21 7.56 10.31
C GLY A 70 -1.96 6.46 11.34
N ILE A 71 -1.09 6.73 12.32
CA ILE A 71 -0.72 5.78 13.39
C ILE A 71 -1.90 5.53 14.34
N ASN A 72 -2.66 6.57 14.68
CA ASN A 72 -3.86 6.45 15.51
C ASN A 72 -4.96 5.65 14.79
N SER A 73 -5.16 5.91 13.49
CA SER A 73 -6.10 5.15 12.67
C SER A 73 -5.72 3.67 12.59
N LEU A 74 -4.43 3.34 12.42
CA LEU A 74 -3.98 1.96 12.44
C LEU A 74 -4.23 1.29 13.79
N SER A 75 -3.98 1.98 14.90
CA SER A 75 -4.20 1.40 16.24
C SER A 75 -5.67 1.11 16.52
N LYS A 76 -6.56 2.02 16.12
CA LYS A 76 -8.01 1.79 16.16
C LYS A 76 -8.39 0.58 15.31
N LEU A 77 -7.84 0.48 14.10
CA LEU A 77 -8.11 -0.59 13.16
C LEU A 77 -7.62 -1.96 13.65
N VAL A 78 -6.44 -2.04 14.28
CA VAL A 78 -5.94 -3.26 14.91
C VAL A 78 -6.90 -3.76 15.99
N ARG A 79 -7.39 -2.85 16.86
CA ARG A 79 -8.37 -3.19 17.90
C ARG A 79 -9.68 -3.71 17.31
N GLU A 80 -10.16 -3.12 16.22
CA GLU A 80 -11.36 -3.56 15.51
C GLU A 80 -11.18 -4.94 14.84
N ASN A 81 -10.04 -5.17 14.19
CA ASN A 81 -9.75 -6.44 13.52
C ASN A 81 -9.58 -7.60 14.51
N ARG A 82 -8.98 -7.36 15.68
CA ARG A 82 -8.92 -8.35 16.77
C ARG A 82 -10.31 -8.83 17.18
N LYS A 83 -11.27 -7.91 17.34
CA LYS A 83 -12.67 -8.26 17.67
C LYS A 83 -13.32 -9.11 16.58
N ARG A 84 -12.91 -8.93 15.33
CA ARG A 84 -13.41 -9.67 14.16
C ARG A 84 -12.61 -10.96 13.87
N GLN A 85 -11.58 -11.26 14.66
CA GLN A 85 -10.62 -12.33 14.39
C GLN A 85 -10.03 -12.24 12.97
N GLN A 86 -9.81 -11.02 12.48
CA GLN A 86 -9.31 -10.74 11.14
C GLN A 86 -7.78 -10.60 11.16
N HIS A 87 -7.11 -11.35 10.28
CA HIS A 87 -5.69 -11.21 9.98
C HIS A 87 -5.44 -9.92 9.21
N MET A 88 -4.38 -9.18 9.55
CA MET A 88 -4.06 -7.93 8.87
C MET A 88 -2.67 -7.99 8.25
N VAL A 89 -2.58 -7.58 7.00
CA VAL A 89 -1.33 -7.36 6.29
C VAL A 89 -1.24 -5.89 5.96
N VAL A 90 -0.25 -5.20 6.54
CA VAL A 90 -0.09 -3.75 6.40
C VAL A 90 1.17 -3.47 5.59
N LEU A 91 1.00 -2.75 4.47
CA LEU A 91 2.09 -2.23 3.67
C LEU A 91 2.33 -0.76 4.01
N PHE A 92 3.50 -0.47 4.56
CA PHE A 92 3.98 0.89 4.81
C PHE A 92 4.66 1.42 3.55
N ILE A 93 4.19 2.57 3.07
CA ILE A 93 4.67 3.21 1.85
C ILE A 93 4.96 4.68 2.07
N SER A 94 5.74 5.27 1.16
CA SER A 94 5.83 6.71 1.01
C SER A 94 5.30 7.14 -0.37
N PRO A 95 4.60 8.28 -0.48
CA PRO A 95 4.09 8.79 -1.76
C PRO A 95 5.17 9.08 -2.82
N THR A 96 6.41 9.32 -2.40
CA THR A 96 7.55 9.65 -3.28
C THR A 96 8.41 8.44 -3.64
N CYS A 97 8.14 7.28 -3.02
CA CYS A 97 8.92 6.07 -3.17
C CYS A 97 8.57 5.33 -4.49
N GLY A 98 9.53 5.26 -5.42
CA GLY A 98 9.38 4.53 -6.69
C GLY A 98 9.14 3.03 -6.50
N HIS A 99 9.89 2.39 -5.60
CA HIS A 99 9.77 0.95 -5.30
C HIS A 99 8.41 0.57 -4.71
N CYS A 100 7.75 1.50 -4.00
CA CYS A 100 6.45 1.28 -3.38
C CYS A 100 5.33 1.07 -4.40
N LYS A 101 5.43 1.68 -5.60
CA LYS A 101 4.44 1.50 -6.67
C LYS A 101 4.35 0.05 -7.14
N ARG A 102 5.49 -0.64 -7.21
CA ARG A 102 5.54 -2.04 -7.61
C ARG A 102 4.83 -2.92 -6.59
N LEU A 103 5.16 -2.75 -5.31
CA LEU A 103 4.57 -3.56 -4.25
C LEU A 103 3.07 -3.27 -4.07
N LEU A 104 2.63 -2.04 -4.32
CA LEU A 104 1.20 -1.70 -4.40
C LEU A 104 0.47 -2.46 -5.52
N SER A 105 1.09 -2.61 -6.70
CA SER A 105 0.53 -3.42 -7.78
C SER A 105 0.43 -4.90 -7.38
N MET A 106 1.46 -5.42 -6.69
CA MET A 106 1.45 -6.79 -6.17
C MET A 106 0.36 -7.00 -5.11
N MET A 107 0.18 -6.06 -4.19
CA MET A 107 -0.92 -6.12 -3.20
C MET A 107 -2.28 -6.22 -3.87
N ASN A 108 -2.50 -5.52 -4.99
CA ASN A 108 -3.74 -5.64 -5.74
C ASN A 108 -3.94 -7.04 -6.34
N GLN A 109 -2.89 -7.64 -6.90
CA GLN A 109 -2.95 -8.99 -7.45
C GLN A 109 -3.26 -10.02 -6.36
N VAL A 110 -2.54 -9.95 -5.24
CA VAL A 110 -2.80 -10.81 -4.07
C VAL A 110 -4.23 -10.63 -3.57
N SER A 111 -4.72 -9.39 -3.46
CA SER A 111 -6.10 -9.11 -3.07
C SER A 111 -7.14 -9.76 -3.99
N GLN A 112 -6.88 -9.77 -5.31
CA GLN A 112 -7.78 -10.43 -6.26
C GLN A 112 -7.82 -11.94 -6.05
N ILE A 113 -6.66 -12.55 -5.83
CA ILE A 113 -6.54 -13.99 -5.57
C ILE A 113 -7.23 -14.36 -4.25
N LEU A 114 -6.95 -13.64 -3.16
CA LEU A 114 -7.51 -13.95 -1.85
C LEU A 114 -9.04 -13.89 -1.83
N ARG A 115 -9.65 -12.94 -2.55
CA ARG A 115 -11.13 -12.85 -2.65
C ARG A 115 -11.77 -13.97 -3.47
N GLN A 116 -10.98 -14.66 -4.30
CA GLN A 116 -11.45 -15.80 -5.10
C GLN A 116 -11.21 -17.13 -4.38
N ALA A 117 -10.28 -17.16 -3.42
CA ALA A 117 -9.94 -18.34 -2.66
C ALA A 117 -10.91 -18.53 -1.48
N PRO A 118 -11.60 -19.68 -1.38
CA PRO A 118 -12.48 -19.96 -0.24
C PRO A 118 -11.69 -20.00 1.08
N GLY A 119 -12.25 -19.42 2.14
CA GLY A 119 -11.63 -19.41 3.47
C GLY A 119 -10.68 -18.25 3.75
N TRP A 120 -10.40 -17.39 2.77
CA TRP A 120 -9.45 -16.27 2.91
C TRP A 120 -10.10 -14.90 3.21
N ASP A 121 -11.42 -14.89 3.44
CA ASP A 121 -12.20 -13.67 3.72
C ASP A 121 -11.80 -12.97 5.03
N ASN A 122 -11.15 -13.71 5.92
CA ASN A 122 -10.61 -13.22 7.20
C ASN A 122 -9.21 -12.58 7.06
N VAL A 123 -8.68 -12.39 5.85
CA VAL A 123 -7.40 -11.71 5.61
C VAL A 123 -7.63 -10.33 5.00
N GLY A 124 -7.30 -9.28 5.75
CA GLY A 124 -7.39 -7.89 5.32
C GLY A 124 -6.05 -7.34 4.84
N LEU A 125 -6.03 -6.78 3.63
CA LEU A 125 -4.86 -6.09 3.07
C LEU A 125 -4.99 -4.57 3.22
N TYR A 126 -3.97 -3.95 3.80
CA TYR A 126 -3.95 -2.54 4.17
C TYR A 126 -2.71 -1.82 3.66
N THR A 127 -2.85 -0.53 3.39
CA THR A 127 -1.71 0.35 3.09
C THR A 127 -1.71 1.55 4.02
N LEU A 128 -0.55 1.92 4.55
CA LEU A 128 -0.36 3.13 5.35
C LEU A 128 0.73 4.01 4.73
N ASN A 129 0.38 5.27 4.47
CA ASN A 129 1.37 6.27 4.08
C ASN A 129 2.14 6.71 5.33
N VAL A 130 3.47 6.56 5.29
CA VAL A 130 4.38 7.12 6.29
C VAL A 130 5.15 8.28 5.66
N ALA A 131 5.25 9.40 6.40
CA ALA A 131 5.80 10.65 5.87
C ALA A 131 7.34 10.61 5.74
N SER A 132 8.01 9.80 6.55
CA SER A 132 9.46 9.63 6.53
C SER A 132 9.86 8.17 6.80
N GLN A 133 11.05 7.82 6.33
CA GLN A 133 11.81 6.69 6.88
C GLN A 133 12.11 6.99 8.36
N ASP A 134 12.22 5.98 9.21
CA ASP A 134 12.30 6.10 10.69
C ASP A 134 11.02 6.63 11.37
N THR A 135 9.86 6.17 10.88
CA THR A 135 8.61 6.41 11.60
C THR A 135 8.43 5.36 12.68
N THR A 136 8.70 5.75 13.93
CA THR A 136 8.24 4.95 15.08
C THR A 136 6.75 5.18 15.25
N ALA A 137 5.96 4.19 14.86
CA ALA A 137 4.54 4.16 15.14
C ALA A 137 4.35 3.54 16.52
N SER A 138 4.49 4.36 17.56
CA SER A 138 4.12 4.00 18.93
C SER A 138 2.79 4.66 19.27
N THR A 139 1.75 3.87 19.50
CA THR A 139 0.61 4.35 20.29
C THR A 139 0.78 3.94 21.74
N ARG A 140 0.28 4.77 22.65
CA ARG A 140 0.56 4.71 24.08
C ARG A 140 0.24 3.36 24.75
N GLU A 141 -0.51 2.44 24.12
CA GLU A 141 -1.03 1.27 24.85
C GLU A 141 -1.14 -0.07 24.08
N ASP A 142 -0.87 -0.22 22.77
CA ASP A 142 -1.09 -1.54 22.10
C ASP A 142 -0.26 -1.82 20.82
N VAL A 143 0.35 -0.80 20.23
CA VAL A 143 0.98 -0.91 18.90
C VAL A 143 2.31 -0.16 18.94
N SER A 144 3.41 -0.91 18.95
CA SER A 144 4.76 -0.38 18.75
C SER A 144 5.40 -1.10 17.58
N PHE A 145 5.40 -0.49 16.40
CA PHE A 145 6.24 -0.94 15.29
C PHE A 145 7.08 0.23 14.80
N THR A 146 8.35 -0.06 14.50
CA THR A 146 9.25 0.92 13.92
C THR A 146 9.36 0.61 12.44
N VAL A 147 8.87 1.52 11.60
CA VAL A 147 9.09 1.46 10.16
C VAL A 147 10.45 2.06 9.88
N ARG A 148 11.43 1.19 9.65
CA ARG A 148 12.82 1.61 9.42
C ARG A 148 13.03 2.02 7.97
N TRP A 149 12.27 1.44 7.04
CA TRP A 149 12.39 1.72 5.62
C TRP A 149 11.05 1.60 4.90
N VAL A 150 10.99 2.09 3.66
CA VAL A 150 9.83 1.90 2.79
C VAL A 150 10.27 1.39 1.41
N PRO A 151 9.53 0.45 0.79
CA PRO A 151 8.35 -0.19 1.35
C PRO A 151 8.70 -1.22 2.43
N GLU A 152 7.81 -1.34 3.42
CA GLU A 152 7.92 -2.33 4.49
C GLU A 152 6.56 -3.00 4.71
N LEU A 153 6.56 -4.32 4.90
CA LEU A 153 5.36 -5.12 5.03
C LEU A 153 5.32 -5.74 6.43
N ALA A 154 4.17 -5.70 7.08
CA ALA A 154 3.98 -6.33 8.38
C ALA A 154 2.69 -7.13 8.41
N TYR A 155 2.72 -8.24 9.13
CA TYR A 155 1.55 -9.02 9.47
C TYR A 155 1.20 -8.82 10.93
N ILE A 156 -0.09 -8.62 11.20
CA ILE A 156 -0.64 -8.49 12.55
C ILE A 156 -1.68 -9.60 12.72
N SER A 157 -1.39 -10.52 13.65
CA SER A 157 -2.30 -11.60 14.02
C SER A 157 -3.50 -11.05 14.80
N PRO A 158 -4.70 -11.63 14.62
CA PRO A 158 -5.87 -11.26 15.42
C PRO A 158 -5.69 -11.57 16.90
N GLN A 159 -4.90 -12.59 17.26
CA GLN A 159 -4.68 -13.03 18.63
C GLN A 159 -3.56 -12.27 19.34
N ARG A 160 -2.67 -11.60 18.59
CA ARG A 160 -1.51 -10.92 19.16
C ARG A 160 -1.67 -9.40 19.20
N THR A 161 -0.78 -8.73 19.92
CA THR A 161 -0.66 -7.27 19.86
C THR A 161 0.08 -6.86 18.60
N ALA A 162 -0.07 -5.61 18.15
CA ALA A 162 0.70 -5.17 17.00
C ALA A 162 2.18 -4.92 17.34
N ALA A 163 2.57 -4.97 18.61
CA ALA A 163 3.96 -5.09 19.02
C ALA A 163 4.57 -6.45 18.63
N ASP A 164 3.74 -7.48 18.44
CA ASP A 164 4.13 -8.81 17.94
C ASP A 164 3.99 -8.93 16.42
N ALA A 165 3.90 -7.80 15.70
CA ALA A 165 3.77 -7.82 14.25
C ALA A 165 4.98 -8.51 13.62
N VAL A 166 4.72 -9.48 12.73
CA VAL A 166 5.77 -10.14 11.97
C VAL A 166 6.10 -9.25 10.78
N GLN A 167 7.20 -8.53 10.87
CA GLN A 167 7.72 -7.71 9.77
C GLN A 167 8.38 -8.62 8.72
N TYR A 168 8.10 -8.35 7.44
CA TYR A 168 8.84 -8.95 6.34
C TYR A 168 10.24 -8.37 6.32
N TYR A 169 11.18 -9.13 6.87
CA TYR A 169 12.59 -8.99 6.54
C TYR A 169 12.86 -10.05 5.48
N GLY A 170 13.47 -9.68 4.35
CA GLY A 170 14.00 -10.67 3.41
C GLY A 170 14.94 -11.64 4.14
N GLU A 171 15.36 -12.72 3.47
CA GLU A 171 16.23 -13.72 4.08
C GLU A 171 17.42 -13.08 4.83
N PRO A 172 17.61 -13.38 6.13
CA PRO A 172 18.59 -12.68 6.97
C PRO A 172 20.03 -12.75 6.46
N GLN A 173 20.33 -13.71 5.58
CA GLN A 173 21.65 -13.94 5.00
C GLN A 173 22.01 -12.98 3.85
N THR A 174 21.05 -12.28 3.25
CA THR A 174 21.33 -11.53 2.01
C THR A 174 21.33 -10.02 2.16
N ASN A 175 20.97 -9.45 3.32
CA ASN A 175 20.79 -8.00 3.51
C ASN A 175 19.89 -7.34 2.43
N LYS A 176 19.11 -8.13 1.69
CA LYS A 176 18.20 -7.63 0.68
C LYS A 176 16.88 -7.30 1.38
N LEU A 177 16.55 -6.01 1.40
CA LEU A 177 15.24 -5.51 1.79
C LEU A 177 14.14 -6.21 0.96
N ALA A 178 12.87 -5.86 1.20
CA ALA A 178 11.68 -6.24 0.41
C ALA A 178 11.81 -6.14 -1.15
N GLY A 179 12.97 -5.77 -1.70
CA GLY A 179 13.34 -5.91 -3.10
C GLY A 179 13.38 -7.34 -3.67
N ASP A 180 13.39 -8.40 -2.84
CA ASP A 180 13.17 -9.77 -3.35
C ASP A 180 11.68 -10.10 -3.55
N LEU A 181 10.75 -9.27 -3.05
CA LEU A 181 9.33 -9.29 -3.45
C LEU A 181 9.22 -8.70 -4.87
N ASN A 182 9.76 -9.44 -5.82
CA ASN A 182 9.73 -9.11 -7.24
C ASN A 182 8.45 -9.61 -7.92
N HIS A 183 7.73 -10.52 -7.27
CA HIS A 183 6.58 -11.21 -7.83
C HIS A 183 5.51 -11.44 -6.75
N TYR A 184 4.23 -11.40 -7.14
CA TYR A 184 3.10 -11.61 -6.22
C TYR A 184 3.17 -12.98 -5.52
N ALA A 185 3.76 -13.99 -6.18
CA ALA A 185 3.99 -15.32 -5.61
C ALA A 185 4.83 -15.27 -4.32
N SER A 186 5.92 -14.50 -4.30
CA SER A 186 6.79 -14.36 -3.12
C SER A 186 6.05 -13.72 -1.93
N LEU A 187 5.13 -12.80 -2.22
CA LEU A 187 4.26 -12.19 -1.20
C LEU A 187 3.27 -13.22 -0.65
N LEU A 188 2.67 -14.04 -1.50
CA LEU A 188 1.76 -15.11 -1.08
C LEU A 188 2.46 -16.19 -0.27
N GLU A 189 3.65 -16.64 -0.71
CA GLU A 189 4.45 -17.61 0.03
C GLU A 189 4.80 -17.10 1.43
N TRP A 190 5.16 -15.82 1.56
CA TRP A 190 5.36 -15.24 2.87
C TRP A 190 4.07 -15.18 3.70
N LEU A 191 2.96 -14.76 3.10
CA LEU A 191 1.66 -14.75 3.79
C LEU A 191 1.29 -16.13 4.32
N LEU A 192 1.46 -17.17 3.50
CA LEU A 192 1.21 -18.55 3.87
C LEU A 192 2.06 -18.98 5.08
N ARG A 193 3.37 -18.67 5.06
CA ARG A 193 4.28 -18.97 6.18
C ARG A 193 3.88 -18.26 7.47
N VAL A 194 3.45 -17.01 7.37
CA VAL A 194 3.16 -16.17 8.53
C VAL A 194 1.76 -16.40 9.12
N LEU A 195 0.84 -16.89 8.29
CA LEU A 195 -0.48 -17.32 8.74
C LEU A 195 -0.46 -18.69 9.44
N ASP A 196 0.68 -19.38 9.48
CA ASP A 196 0.87 -20.71 10.09
C ASP A 196 -0.18 -21.73 9.59
N LEU A 197 -0.53 -21.62 8.31
CA LEU A 197 -1.53 -22.47 7.68
C LEU A 197 -0.98 -23.88 7.52
N GLN A 198 -1.82 -24.88 7.79
CA GLN A 198 -1.43 -26.27 7.58
C GLN A 198 -1.36 -26.59 6.09
N ASP A 199 -0.51 -27.54 5.70
CA ASP A 199 -0.18 -27.90 4.30
C ASP A 199 -1.41 -28.14 3.40
N SER A 200 -2.57 -28.48 3.96
CA SER A 200 -3.83 -28.67 3.21
C SER A 200 -4.43 -27.36 2.68
N GLU A 201 -4.38 -26.26 3.46
CA GLU A 201 -4.91 -24.96 3.06
C GLU A 201 -4.01 -24.29 2.00
N PHE A 202 -2.74 -24.68 1.97
CA PHE A 202 -1.78 -24.31 0.93
C PHE A 202 -2.13 -24.89 -0.45
N VAL A 203 -2.61 -26.15 -0.49
CA VAL A 203 -2.97 -26.81 -1.76
C VAL A 203 -4.15 -26.11 -2.44
N ASP A 204 -5.18 -25.73 -1.69
CA ASP A 204 -6.37 -25.07 -2.23
C ASP A 204 -6.05 -23.65 -2.75
N LEU A 205 -5.20 -22.90 -2.06
CA LEU A 205 -4.71 -21.61 -2.54
C LEU A 205 -3.83 -21.78 -3.79
N TYR A 206 -2.94 -22.78 -3.80
CA TYR A 206 -2.07 -23.04 -4.94
C TYR A 206 -2.86 -23.45 -6.19
N GLN A 207 -3.92 -24.25 -6.02
CA GLN A 207 -4.83 -24.59 -7.12
C GLN A 207 -5.56 -23.34 -7.65
N SER A 208 -6.09 -22.51 -6.75
CA SER A 208 -6.71 -21.23 -7.09
C SER A 208 -5.75 -20.30 -7.85
N LEU A 209 -4.46 -20.30 -7.50
CA LEU A 209 -3.41 -19.57 -8.22
C LEU A 209 -3.15 -20.09 -9.64
N GLN A 210 -3.14 -21.42 -9.81
CA GLN A 210 -2.98 -22.03 -11.12
C GLN A 210 -4.18 -21.73 -12.03
N GLU A 211 -5.40 -21.73 -11.47
CA GLU A 211 -6.62 -21.36 -12.18
C GLU A 211 -6.61 -19.87 -12.57
N PHE A 212 -6.25 -18.98 -11.64
CA PHE A 212 -6.12 -17.56 -11.94
C PHE A 212 -5.10 -17.31 -13.07
N ARG A 213 -3.96 -18.02 -13.05
CA ARG A 213 -2.94 -17.93 -14.11
C ARG A 213 -3.47 -18.42 -15.46
N LYS A 214 -4.23 -19.51 -15.48
CA LYS A 214 -4.89 -20.02 -16.71
C LYS A 214 -5.86 -18.99 -17.27
N ASN A 215 -6.67 -18.37 -16.41
CA ASN A 215 -7.68 -17.38 -16.80
C ASN A 215 -7.10 -16.04 -17.26
N GLN A 216 -5.91 -15.65 -16.78
CA GLN A 216 -5.17 -14.47 -17.26
C GLN A 216 -4.42 -14.73 -18.59
N GLY A 217 -4.06 -15.99 -18.88
CA GLY A 217 -3.41 -16.39 -20.13
C GLY A 217 -4.38 -16.58 -21.31
N SER A 218 -5.68 -16.67 -21.03
CA SER A 218 -6.74 -16.83 -22.03
C SER A 218 -7.39 -15.49 -22.39
N ASN A 219 -6.59 -14.48 -22.77
CA ASN A 219 -7.13 -13.31 -23.46
C ASN A 219 -7.11 -13.59 -24.97
N PRO A 220 -8.26 -13.90 -25.62
CA PRO A 220 -8.29 -14.01 -27.07
C PRO A 220 -7.97 -12.63 -27.66
N ARG A 221 -7.04 -12.63 -28.62
CA ARG A 221 -6.77 -11.47 -29.48
C ARG A 221 -8.01 -11.05 -30.25
#